data_AF-A0A653BWJ2-F1
#
_entry.id   AF-A0A653BWJ2-F1
#
_cell.length_a   1.000
_cell.length_b   1.000
_cell.length_c   1.000
_cell.angle_alpha   90.00
_cell.angle_beta   90.00
_cell.angle_gamma   90.00
#
_symmetry.space_group_name_H-M   'P 1'
#
loop_
_entity.id
_entity.type
_entity.pdbx_description
1 polymer ?
#
loop_
_entity_poly.entity_id
_entity_poly.type
_entity_poly.pdbx_seq_one_letter_code
_entity_poly.pdbx_strand_id
1 'polypeptide(L)'
;MMAQFVGRETKYNGIFSSVKEIYHQNGVLGFFSGLIPRLLGDILSLLLASSLTYAVSHYLIEDRDLHVYTSATMSFLATAITYPFQVISNCMAVTNSGLMAGSPNFMPHYSTWLDCYNDLSSKNQLKRGSSLLVRYYVGPSIVIGGKAMPFPKDVKAVS
;
A
#
# COMPACT_ATOMS: atom_id res chain seq x y z
N MET A 1 -13.59 -0.66 4.06
CA MET A 1 -14.86 -0.48 3.32
C MET A 1 -14.67 -0.62 1.80
N MET A 2 -13.69 0.04 1.18
CA MET A 2 -13.43 -0.11 -0.27
C MET A 2 -13.12 -1.55 -0.70
N ALA A 3 -12.29 -2.28 0.06
CA ALA A 3 -11.98 -3.68 -0.24
C ALA A 3 -13.22 -4.60 -0.20
N GLN A 4 -14.16 -4.32 0.71
CA GLN A 4 -15.41 -5.08 0.87
C GLN A 4 -16.39 -4.82 -0.26
N PHE A 5 -16.50 -3.55 -0.68
CA PHE A 5 -17.33 -3.16 -1.81
C PHE A 5 -16.87 -3.84 -3.11
N VAL A 6 -15.56 -3.88 -3.35
CA VAL A 6 -14.96 -4.56 -4.52
C VAL A 6 -15.24 -6.06 -4.49
N GLY A 7 -15.22 -6.69 -3.31
CA GLY A 7 -15.55 -8.12 -3.14
C GLY A 7 -17.04 -8.45 -3.12
N ARG A 8 -17.94 -7.45 -3.12
CA ARG A 8 -19.39 -7.63 -2.84
C ARG A 8 -19.67 -8.39 -1.54
N GLU A 9 -18.80 -8.24 -0.54
CA GLU A 9 -18.93 -8.92 0.75
C GLU A 9 -19.73 -8.04 1.74
N THR A 10 -20.48 -8.61 2.68
CA THR A 10 -21.23 -7.86 3.72
C THR A 10 -20.63 -8.03 5.12
N LYS A 11 -19.40 -8.55 5.20
CA LYS A 11 -18.76 -9.02 6.43
C LYS A 11 -18.59 -7.94 7.52
N TYR A 12 -18.46 -6.67 7.14
CA TYR A 12 -18.39 -5.56 8.10
C TYR A 12 -19.64 -4.70 8.02
N ASN A 13 -20.60 -4.95 8.93
CA ASN A 13 -21.83 -4.15 9.08
C ASN A 13 -21.66 -2.88 9.94
N GLY A 14 -20.45 -2.57 10.42
CA GLY A 14 -20.17 -1.34 11.18
C GLY A 14 -18.73 -1.23 11.69
N ILE A 15 -18.28 -0.01 11.99
CA ILE A 15 -16.90 0.30 12.41
C ILE A 15 -16.52 -0.44 13.69
N PHE A 16 -17.41 -0.47 14.69
CA PHE A 16 -17.17 -1.17 15.96
C PHE A 16 -17.05 -2.70 15.79
N SER A 17 -17.83 -3.27 14.88
CA SER A 17 -17.74 -4.71 14.55
C SER A 17 -16.40 -5.02 13.89
N SER A 18 -15.93 -4.17 12.97
CA SER A 18 -14.60 -4.29 12.34
C SER A 18 -13.47 -4.25 13.37
N VAL A 19 -13.51 -3.30 14.31
CA VAL A 19 -12.48 -3.16 15.34
C VAL A 19 -12.46 -4.40 16.24
N LYS A 20 -13.63 -4.89 16.67
CA LYS A 20 -13.75 -6.10 17.48
C LYS A 20 -13.19 -7.33 16.76
N GLU A 21 -13.49 -7.48 15.47
CA GLU A 21 -13.02 -8.60 14.65
C GLU A 21 -11.50 -8.56 14.46
N ILE A 22 -10.93 -7.39 14.16
CA ILE A 22 -9.47 -7.23 14.02
C ILE A 22 -8.77 -7.55 15.34
N TYR A 23 -9.32 -7.06 16.47
CA TYR A 23 -8.78 -7.35 17.79
C TYR A 23 -8.81 -8.85 18.10
N HIS A 24 -9.88 -9.55 17.73
CA HIS A 24 -10.00 -10.99 17.96
C HIS A 24 -9.12 -11.83 17.02
N GLN A 25 -8.94 -11.43 15.76
CA GLN A 25 -8.18 -12.21 14.76
C GLN A 25 -6.67 -11.92 14.75
N ASN A 26 -6.27 -10.66 14.99
CA ASN A 26 -4.88 -10.19 14.84
C ASN A 26 -4.30 -9.59 16.13
N GLY A 27 -5.11 -9.44 17.18
CA GLY A 27 -4.72 -8.75 18.39
C GLY A 27 -4.41 -7.26 18.16
N VAL A 28 -3.72 -6.66 19.12
CA VAL A 28 -3.34 -5.24 19.10
C VAL A 28 -2.31 -4.94 18.00
N LEU A 29 -1.39 -5.87 17.73
CA LEU A 29 -0.34 -5.71 16.72
C LEU A 29 -0.89 -5.59 15.29
N GLY A 30 -2.05 -6.19 15.00
CA GLY A 30 -2.74 -6.05 13.71
C GLY A 30 -3.11 -4.61 13.37
N PHE A 31 -3.43 -3.78 14.37
CA PHE A 31 -3.71 -2.36 14.14
C PHE A 31 -2.45 -1.56 13.81
N PHE A 32 -1.33 -1.91 14.44
CA PHE A 32 -0.06 -1.19 14.28
C PHE A 32 0.68 -1.56 12.99
N SER A 33 0.46 -2.76 12.45
CA SER A 33 1.15 -3.25 11.26
C SER A 33 0.90 -2.38 10.02
N GLY A 34 -0.30 -1.80 9.87
CA GLY A 34 -0.61 -0.83 8.81
C GLY A 34 -0.43 0.64 9.20
N LEU A 35 -0.54 0.96 10.49
CA LEU A 35 -0.44 2.34 11.00
C LEU A 35 1.01 2.84 11.04
N ILE A 36 1.95 2.00 11.48
CA ILE A 36 3.38 2.36 11.56
C ILE A 36 3.94 2.78 10.19
N PRO A 37 3.82 1.98 9.11
CA PRO A 37 4.32 2.39 7.80
C PRO A 37 3.61 3.64 7.26
N ARG A 38 2.34 3.87 7.65
CA ARG A 38 1.62 5.10 7.28
C ARG A 38 2.25 6.33 7.92
N LEU A 39 2.44 6.29 9.24
CA LEU A 39 3.03 7.39 9.99
C LEU A 39 4.45 7.69 9.53
N LEU A 40 5.26 6.65 9.27
CA LEU A 40 6.60 6.83 8.73
C LEU A 40 6.57 7.49 7.34
N GLY A 41 5.68 7.04 6.45
CA GLY A 41 5.49 7.66 5.12
C GLY A 41 5.05 9.12 5.21
N ASP A 42 4.15 9.44 6.11
CA ASP A 42 3.64 10.81 6.28
C ASP A 42 4.74 11.72 6.86
N ILE A 43 5.49 11.29 7.89
CA ILE A 43 6.64 12.04 8.43
C ILE A 43 7.71 12.26 7.36
N LEU A 44 8.07 11.22 6.61
CA LEU A 44 9.05 11.32 5.53
C LEU A 44 8.58 12.27 4.43
N SER A 45 7.30 12.23 4.06
CA SER A 45 6.77 13.11 3.02
C SER A 45 6.78 14.57 3.46
N LEU A 46 6.44 14.84 4.72
CA LEU A 46 6.48 16.18 5.28
C LEU A 46 7.92 16.69 5.37
N LEU A 47 8.86 15.86 5.84
CA LEU A 47 10.27 16.22 5.91
C LEU A 47 10.84 16.49 4.52
N LEU A 48 10.59 15.62 3.55
CA LEU A 48 11.02 15.81 2.17
C LEU A 48 10.40 17.07 1.57
N ALA A 49 9.09 17.25 1.66
CA ALA A 49 8.43 18.44 1.13
C ALA A 49 8.96 19.72 1.77
N SER A 50 9.18 19.72 3.09
CA SER A 50 9.71 20.87 3.82
C SER A 50 11.18 21.15 3.46
N SER A 51 12.02 20.11 3.39
CA SER A 51 13.43 20.24 3.00
C SER A 51 13.60 20.70 1.55
N LEU A 52 12.83 20.12 0.61
CA LEU A 52 12.86 20.55 -0.79
C LEU A 52 12.32 21.97 -0.95
N THR A 53 11.23 22.31 -0.27
CA THR A 53 10.70 23.69 -0.31
C THR A 53 11.72 24.67 0.25
N TYR A 54 12.35 24.36 1.40
CA TYR A 54 13.38 25.22 1.98
C TYR A 54 14.61 25.39 1.06
N ALA A 55 15.10 24.29 0.48
CA ALA A 55 16.24 24.33 -0.45
C ALA A 55 15.94 25.17 -1.68
N VAL A 56 14.76 25.02 -2.28
CA VAL A 56 14.32 25.81 -3.44
C VAL A 56 14.13 27.27 -3.04
N SER A 57 13.47 27.57 -1.92
CA SER A 57 13.29 28.95 -1.46
C SER A 57 14.62 29.65 -1.19
N HIS A 58 15.64 28.91 -0.75
CA HIS A 58 16.98 29.46 -0.57
C HIS A 58 17.75 29.65 -1.91
N TYR A 59 17.57 28.77 -2.90
CA TYR A 59 18.37 28.77 -4.13
C TYR A 59 17.73 29.46 -5.35
N LEU A 60 16.41 29.65 -5.39
CA LEU A 60 15.69 30.04 -6.62
C LEU A 60 14.72 31.23 -6.51
N ILE A 61 14.30 31.68 -5.32
CA ILE A 61 13.06 32.48 -5.21
C ILE A 61 13.24 33.81 -4.46
N GLU A 62 13.20 34.92 -5.20
CA GLU A 62 12.83 36.26 -4.69
C GLU A 62 11.32 36.54 -4.85
N ASP A 63 10.62 35.87 -5.80
CA ASP A 63 9.21 36.14 -6.15
C ASP A 63 8.19 35.18 -5.53
N ARG A 64 7.13 35.73 -4.94
CA ARG A 64 6.10 35.00 -4.17
C ARG A 64 5.28 34.00 -5.00
N ASP A 65 5.08 34.26 -6.29
CA ASP A 65 4.24 33.43 -7.16
C ASP A 65 4.92 32.09 -7.50
N LEU A 66 6.24 32.10 -7.75
CA LEU A 66 7.01 30.88 -8.00
C LEU A 66 7.05 29.96 -6.79
N HIS A 67 6.98 30.50 -5.56
CA HIS A 67 6.94 29.71 -4.34
C HIS A 67 5.74 28.76 -4.28
N VAL A 68 4.56 29.19 -4.71
CA VAL A 68 3.35 28.36 -4.68
C VAL A 68 3.46 27.21 -5.69
N TYR A 69 3.92 27.49 -6.92
CA TYR A 69 4.13 26.46 -7.94
C TYR A 69 5.20 25.44 -7.53
N THR A 70 6.30 25.93 -6.94
CA THR A 70 7.41 25.05 -6.58
C THR A 70 7.08 24.20 -5.36
N SER A 71 6.46 24.77 -4.31
CA SER A 71 6.01 23.99 -3.13
C SER A 71 4.98 22.91 -3.47
N ALA A 72 4.05 23.19 -4.40
CA ALA A 72 3.10 22.19 -4.89
C ALA A 72 3.81 21.05 -5.65
N THR A 73 4.76 21.39 -6.52
CA THR A 73 5.55 20.41 -7.29
C THR A 73 6.42 19.56 -6.37
N MET A 74 7.08 20.17 -5.38
CA MET A 74 7.91 19.45 -4.40
C MET A 74 7.06 18.53 -3.52
N SER A 75 5.86 18.95 -3.13
CA SER A 75 4.93 18.10 -2.36
C SER A 75 4.47 16.89 -3.18
N PHE A 76 4.21 17.08 -4.48
CA PHE A 76 3.89 15.99 -5.39
C PHE A 76 5.06 15.01 -5.55
N LEU A 77 6.29 15.51 -5.71
CA LEU A 77 7.49 14.70 -5.77
C LEU A 77 7.74 13.93 -4.46
N ALA A 78 7.59 14.59 -3.31
CA ALA A 78 7.70 13.94 -2.00
C ALA A 78 6.69 12.80 -1.86
N THR A 79 5.44 13.01 -2.31
CA THR A 79 4.41 11.97 -2.32
C THR A 79 4.75 10.81 -3.27
N ALA A 80 5.36 11.09 -4.42
CA ALA A 80 5.81 10.06 -5.35
C ALA A 80 6.92 9.18 -4.74
N ILE A 81 7.80 9.77 -3.92
CA ILE A 81 8.85 9.06 -3.19
C ILE A 81 8.27 8.22 -2.04
N THR A 82 7.28 8.74 -1.32
CA THR A 82 6.63 8.03 -0.20
C THR A 82 5.53 7.06 -0.61
N TYR A 83 5.24 6.96 -1.91
CA TYR A 83 4.26 6.03 -2.47
C TYR A 83 4.42 4.57 -2.00
N PRO A 84 5.64 3.98 -1.95
CA PRO A 84 5.82 2.61 -1.46
C PRO A 84 5.28 2.40 -0.04
N PHE A 85 5.47 3.37 0.86
CA PHE A 85 4.97 3.29 2.24
C PHE A 85 3.43 3.33 2.29
N GLN A 86 2.80 4.12 1.42
CA GLN A 86 1.34 4.14 1.29
C GLN A 86 0.80 2.80 0.80
N VAL A 87 1.45 2.18 -0.17
CA VAL A 87 1.08 0.85 -0.68
C VAL A 87 1.19 -0.20 0.43
N ILE A 88 2.31 -0.24 1.14
CA ILE A 88 2.55 -1.21 2.22
C ILE A 88 1.52 -1.04 3.34
N SER A 89 1.24 0.20 3.74
CA SER A 89 0.21 0.47 4.74
C SER A 89 -1.17 -0.08 4.32
N ASN A 90 -1.58 0.16 3.08
CA ASN A 90 -2.85 -0.34 2.56
C ASN A 90 -2.88 -1.87 2.46
N CYS A 91 -1.79 -2.51 2.04
CA CYS A 91 -1.64 -3.97 2.00
C CYS A 91 -1.71 -4.57 3.42
N MET A 92 -1.00 -4.00 4.38
CA MET A 92 -1.03 -4.46 5.77
C MET A 92 -2.42 -4.27 6.39
N ALA A 93 -3.12 -3.18 6.06
CA ALA A 93 -4.48 -2.93 6.57
C ALA A 93 -5.53 -3.94 6.11
N VAL A 94 -5.31 -4.63 4.98
CA VAL A 94 -6.23 -5.68 4.48
C VAL A 94 -5.75 -7.10 4.82
N THR A 95 -4.55 -7.25 5.40
CA THR A 95 -4.00 -8.55 5.78
C THR A 95 -4.86 -9.19 6.87
N ASN A 96 -5.15 -10.49 6.74
CA ASN A 96 -5.91 -11.28 7.73
C ASN A 96 -7.27 -10.65 8.12
N SER A 97 -7.91 -9.96 7.17
CA SER A 97 -9.25 -9.39 7.33
C SER A 97 -10.34 -10.39 6.89
N GLY A 98 -9.92 -11.53 6.32
CA GLY A 98 -10.82 -12.55 5.78
C GLY A 98 -11.74 -12.02 4.68
N LEU A 99 -11.35 -10.92 4.02
CA LEU A 99 -11.88 -10.47 2.74
C LEU A 99 -11.15 -11.18 1.60
N MET A 100 -11.79 -11.32 0.44
CA MET A 100 -11.12 -11.84 -0.77
C MET A 100 -9.77 -11.15 -1.07
N ALA A 101 -9.69 -9.83 -0.89
CA ALA A 101 -8.47 -9.04 -1.12
C ALA A 101 -7.31 -9.39 -0.17
N GLY A 102 -7.61 -9.88 1.03
CA GLY A 102 -6.63 -10.35 2.02
C GLY A 102 -6.49 -11.87 2.05
N SER A 103 -7.11 -12.58 1.11
CA SER A 103 -7.03 -14.04 1.05
C SER A 103 -5.67 -14.47 0.51
N PRO A 104 -5.13 -15.61 0.98
CA PRO A 104 -3.79 -16.07 0.65
C PRO A 104 -3.59 -16.23 -0.86
N ASN A 105 -4.65 -16.47 -1.65
CA ASN A 105 -4.59 -16.55 -3.11
C ASN A 105 -4.17 -15.24 -3.80
N PHE A 106 -4.42 -14.09 -3.18
CA PHE A 106 -4.09 -12.78 -3.75
C PHE A 106 -2.99 -12.03 -2.98
N MET A 107 -2.81 -12.35 -1.69
CA MET A 107 -1.75 -11.75 -0.86
C MET A 107 -1.38 -12.70 0.30
N PRO A 108 -0.10 -13.04 0.51
CA PRO A 108 0.32 -13.84 1.65
C PRO A 108 0.14 -13.05 2.96
N HIS A 109 0.00 -13.78 4.07
CA HIS A 109 -0.13 -13.17 5.39
C HIS A 109 1.24 -12.70 5.89
N TYR A 110 1.37 -11.41 6.16
CA TYR A 110 2.57 -10.83 6.73
C TYR A 110 2.38 -10.58 8.23
N SER A 111 3.37 -10.99 9.04
CA SER A 111 3.46 -10.65 10.46
C SER A 111 3.87 -9.19 10.66
N THR A 112 4.82 -8.71 9.87
CA THR A 112 5.41 -7.38 9.99
C THR A 112 5.34 -6.64 8.66
N TRP A 113 5.21 -5.31 8.72
CA TRP A 113 5.26 -4.46 7.53
C TRP A 113 6.59 -4.54 6.77
N LEU A 114 7.69 -4.88 7.45
CA LEU A 114 9.01 -5.11 6.85
C LEU A 114 9.02 -6.36 5.96
N ASP A 115 8.33 -7.43 6.37
CA ASP A 115 8.20 -8.65 5.58
C ASP A 115 7.42 -8.36 4.29
N CYS A 116 6.35 -7.56 4.42
CA CYS A 116 5.57 -7.06 3.31
C CYS A 116 6.40 -6.16 2.37
N TYR A 117 7.22 -5.26 2.92
CA TYR A 117 8.15 -4.44 2.14
C TYR A 117 9.11 -5.31 1.32
N ASN A 118 9.76 -6.28 1.96
CA ASN A 118 10.76 -7.14 1.31
C ASN A 118 10.13 -7.99 0.21
N ASP A 119 8.95 -8.57 0.45
CA ASP A 119 8.24 -9.35 -0.57
C ASP A 119 7.78 -8.48 -1.75
N LEU A 120 7.14 -7.33 -1.48
CA LEU A 120 6.71 -6.40 -2.53
C LEU A 120 7.87 -5.79 -3.31
N SER A 121 9.00 -5.53 -2.64
CA SER A 121 10.24 -5.05 -3.25
C SER A 121 10.82 -6.11 -4.19
N SER A 122 10.91 -7.37 -3.74
CA SER A 122 11.38 -8.49 -4.57
C SER A 122 10.52 -8.70 -5.82
N LYS A 123 9.22 -8.42 -5.72
CA LYS A 123 8.25 -8.54 -6.82
C LYS A 123 8.13 -7.27 -7.68
N ASN A 124 8.85 -6.20 -7.35
CA ASN A 124 8.75 -4.87 -7.98
C ASN A 124 7.31 -4.30 -8.01
N GLN A 125 6.50 -4.60 -6.98
CA GLN A 125 5.10 -4.16 -6.88
C GLN A 125 4.92 -2.96 -5.94
N LEU A 126 6.00 -2.33 -5.48
CA LEU A 126 5.96 -1.16 -4.58
C LEU A 126 5.28 0.08 -5.19
N LYS A 127 5.17 0.14 -6.53
CA LYS A 127 4.46 1.19 -7.27
C LYS A 127 3.12 0.72 -7.86
N ARG A 128 2.58 -0.41 -7.38
CA ARG A 128 1.35 -0.98 -7.92
C ARG A 128 0.18 -0.02 -7.71
N GLY A 129 -0.42 0.41 -8.82
CA GLY A 129 -1.53 1.36 -8.83
C GLY A 129 -1.13 2.82 -9.07
N SER A 130 0.16 3.13 -9.26
CA SER A 130 0.61 4.52 -9.50
C SER A 130 0.33 4.99 -10.94
N SER A 131 -0.03 4.07 -11.83
CA SER A 131 -0.34 4.37 -13.23
C SER A 131 -1.84 4.64 -13.38
N LEU A 132 -2.19 5.88 -13.71
CA LEU A 132 -3.58 6.31 -13.89
C LEU A 132 -4.20 5.80 -15.21
N LEU A 133 -3.37 5.58 -16.23
CA LEU A 133 -3.83 5.28 -17.60
C LEU A 133 -3.48 3.86 -18.07
N VAL A 134 -2.41 3.26 -17.55
CA VAL A 134 -1.95 1.94 -17.99
C VAL A 134 -2.04 0.95 -16.83
N ARG A 135 -3.00 0.03 -16.90
CA ARG A 135 -3.10 -1.11 -15.96
C ARG A 135 -2.22 -2.24 -16.46
N TYR A 136 -1.19 -2.59 -15.69
CA TYR A 136 -0.42 -3.79 -15.90
C TYR A 136 -1.18 -4.99 -15.33
N TYR A 137 -1.62 -5.90 -16.20
CA TYR A 137 -2.20 -7.18 -15.77
C TYR A 137 -1.08 -8.16 -15.48
N VAL A 138 -0.92 -8.52 -14.20
CA VAL A 138 -0.08 -9.65 -13.79
C VAL A 138 -1.01 -10.87 -13.81
N GLY A 139 -0.63 -11.91 -14.56
CA GLY A 139 -1.43 -13.11 -14.77
C GLY A 139 -1.83 -13.84 -13.48
N PRO A 140 -2.67 -14.89 -13.57
CA PRO A 140 -3.10 -15.66 -12.41
C PRO A 140 -1.87 -16.17 -11.64
N SER A 141 -1.88 -15.95 -10.33
CA SER A 141 -0.87 -16.49 -9.41
C SER A 141 -1.57 -17.40 -8.42
N ILE A 142 -0.94 -18.54 -8.13
CA ILE A 142 -1.40 -19.50 -7.14
C ILE A 142 -0.44 -19.47 -5.97
N VAL A 143 -0.97 -19.53 -4.76
CA VAL A 143 -0.17 -19.48 -3.55
C VAL A 143 0.01 -20.89 -3.02
N ILE A 144 1.19 -21.47 -3.27
CA ILE A 144 1.58 -22.80 -2.78
C ILE A 144 2.49 -22.59 -1.59
N GLY A 145 2.09 -23.07 -0.41
CA GLY A 145 2.91 -22.99 0.81
C GLY A 145 3.20 -21.57 1.30
N GLY A 146 2.29 -20.62 1.08
CA GLY A 146 2.44 -19.22 1.52
C GLY A 146 3.27 -18.32 0.60
N LYS A 147 3.77 -18.84 -0.54
CA LYS A 147 4.43 -18.03 -1.58
C LYS A 147 3.57 -17.93 -2.82
N ALA A 148 3.33 -16.71 -3.28
CA ALA A 148 2.64 -16.47 -4.56
C ALA A 148 3.57 -16.81 -5.72
N MET A 149 3.23 -17.86 -6.47
CA MET A 149 3.93 -18.28 -7.68
C MET A 149 3.06 -18.02 -8.91
N PRO A 150 3.64 -17.67 -10.07
CA PRO A 150 2.90 -17.57 -11.32
C PRO A 150 2.27 -18.93 -11.66
N PHE A 151 1.05 -18.91 -12.19
CA PHE A 151 0.37 -20.15 -12.61
C PHE A 151 1.26 -20.91 -13.62
N PRO A 152 1.56 -22.20 -13.40
CA PRO A 152 2.38 -22.98 -14.31
C PRO A 152 1.69 -23.03 -15.67
N LYS A 153 2.38 -22.57 -16.72
CA LYS A 153 1.85 -22.52 -18.09
C LYS A 153 1.60 -23.91 -18.70
N ASP A 154 2.04 -24.97 -18.02
CA ASP A 154 2.04 -26.34 -18.53
C ASP A 154 0.80 -27.16 -18.11
N VAL A 155 -0.09 -26.62 -17.28
CA VAL A 155 -1.36 -27.28 -16.98
C VAL A 155 -2.41 -26.75 -17.96
N LYS A 156 -2.43 -27.35 -19.16
CA LYS A 156 -3.62 -27.29 -20.02
C LYS A 156 -4.81 -27.71 -19.16
N ALA A 157 -5.83 -26.86 -19.10
CA ALA A 157 -7.13 -27.22 -18.56
C ALA A 157 -7.54 -28.55 -19.20
N VAL A 158 -7.59 -29.60 -18.38
CA VAL A 158 -8.26 -30.84 -18.77
C VAL A 158 -9.74 -30.45 -18.77
N SER A 159 -10.26 -30.29 -19.98
CA SER A 159 -11.68 -30.26 -20.31
C SER A 159 -12.37 -31.53 -19.86
#